data_AF-A0AAW5FIG3-F1
#
_entry.id   AF-A0AAW5FIG3-F1
#
_cell.length_a   1.000
_cell.length_b   1.000
_cell.length_c   1.000
_cell.angle_alpha   90.00
_cell.angle_beta   90.00
_cell.angle_gamma   90.00
#
_symmetry.space_group_name_H-M   'P 1'
#
loop_
_entity.id
_entity.type
_entity.pdbx_description
1 polymer ?
#
loop_
_entity_poly.entity_id
_entity_poly.type
_entity_poly.pdbx_seq_one_letter_code
_entity_poly.pdbx_strand_id
1 'polypeptide(L)' 'MATAKKKTARGRKQDRARVARGQKYEVGYESKKTGRSASAVKKAVKKVGNSRKRVEKRLGR' A
#
# COMPACT_ATOMS: atom_id res chain seq x y z
N MET A 1 27.46 -18.57 -10.08
CA MET A 1 27.62 -17.11 -9.86
C MET A 1 26.24 -16.46 -9.92
N ALA A 2 25.62 -16.18 -8.77
CA ALA A 2 24.31 -15.52 -8.72
C ALA A 2 24.47 -14.04 -9.14
N THR A 3 23.89 -13.66 -10.28
CA THR A 3 23.93 -12.27 -10.75
C THR A 3 23.12 -11.40 -9.81
N ALA A 4 23.79 -10.48 -9.10
CA ALA A 4 23.14 -9.51 -8.25
C ALA A 4 22.20 -8.64 -9.10
N LYS A 5 20.89 -8.89 -9.00
CA LYS A 5 19.84 -8.18 -9.74
C LYS A 5 19.96 -6.68 -9.44
N LYS A 6 20.41 -5.87 -10.42
CA LYS A 6 20.51 -4.41 -10.30
C LYS A 6 19.17 -3.86 -9.80
N LYS A 7 19.10 -3.41 -8.54
CA LYS A 7 17.89 -2.82 -7.95
C LYS A 7 17.68 -1.44 -8.54
N THR A 8 17.05 -1.36 -9.70
CA THR A 8 16.72 -0.07 -10.32
C THR A 8 15.79 0.70 -9.38
N ALA A 9 16.04 2.00 -9.21
CA ALA A 9 15.22 2.88 -8.35
C ALA A 9 13.73 2.89 -8.76
N ARG A 10 13.45 2.51 -10.01
CA ARG A 10 12.12 2.44 -10.61
C ARG A 10 11.21 1.39 -9.94
N GLY A 11 11.75 0.26 -9.45
CA GLY A 11 10.97 -0.78 -8.79
C GLY A 11 10.41 -0.36 -7.42
N ARG A 12 11.25 0.25 -6.57
CA ARG A 12 10.84 0.67 -5.21
C ARG A 12 9.70 1.69 -5.21
N LYS A 13 9.66 2.58 -6.21
CA LYS A 13 8.57 3.57 -6.34
C LYS A 13 7.26 2.90 -6.77
N GLN A 14 7.35 1.85 -7.58
CA GLN A 14 6.21 1.08 -8.05
C GLN A 14 5.58 0.25 -6.92
N ASP A 15 6.42 -0.37 -6.08
CA ASP A 15 5.96 -1.11 -4.89
C ASP A 15 5.27 -0.19 -3.88
N ARG A 16 5.84 0.98 -3.62
CA ARG A 16 5.28 2.00 -2.70
C ARG A 16 4.00 2.66 -3.22
N ALA A 17 3.62 2.46 -4.47
CA ALA A 17 2.37 3.00 -5.01
C ALA A 17 1.16 2.12 -4.70
N ARG A 18 1.39 0.90 -4.16
CA ARG A 18 0.34 -0.10 -3.94
C ARG A 18 0.23 -0.47 -2.47
N VAL A 19 -1.00 -0.76 -2.04
CA VAL A 19 -1.34 -1.27 -0.70
C VAL A 19 -1.86 -2.69 -0.87
N ALA A 20 -1.09 -3.66 -0.37
CA ALA A 20 -1.49 -5.05 -0.41
C ALA A 20 -2.41 -5.36 0.80
N ARG A 21 -3.71 -5.63 0.54
CA ARG A 21 -4.69 -5.93 1.62
C ARG A 21 -4.32 -7.13 2.50
N GLY A 22 -3.54 -8.07 1.95
CA GLY A 22 -3.11 -9.29 2.63
C GLY A 22 -1.89 -9.09 3.52
N GLN A 23 -1.16 -7.99 3.35
CA GLN A 23 0.05 -7.72 4.11
C GLN A 23 -0.27 -6.91 5.36
N LYS A 24 -0.03 -7.50 6.53
CA LYS A 24 -0.30 -6.86 7.84
C LYS A 24 0.47 -5.54 7.99
N TYR A 25 1.71 -5.50 7.51
CA TYR A 25 2.56 -4.31 7.56
C TYR A 25 1.98 -3.16 6.72
N GLU A 26 1.61 -3.42 5.46
CA GLU A 26 1.03 -2.41 4.56
C GLU A 26 -0.30 -1.86 5.09
N VAL A 27 -1.20 -2.75 5.50
CA VAL A 27 -2.49 -2.35 6.08
C VAL A 27 -2.30 -1.55 7.37
N GLY A 28 -1.36 -1.97 8.22
CA GLY A 28 -1.03 -1.28 9.46
C GLY A 28 -0.41 0.09 9.23
N TYR A 29 0.47 0.23 8.24
CA TYR A 29 1.08 1.49 7.87
C TYR A 29 0.02 2.50 7.39
N GLU A 30 -0.84 2.09 6.46
CA GLU A 30 -1.96 2.93 5.99
C GLU A 30 -2.94 3.29 7.10
N SER A 31 -3.24 2.33 7.99
CA SER A 31 -4.10 2.57 9.14
C SER A 31 -3.54 3.66 10.04
N LYS A 32 -2.24 3.58 10.37
CA LYS A 32 -1.54 4.59 11.17
C LYS A 32 -1.48 5.94 10.45
N LYS A 33 -1.18 5.93 9.16
CA LYS A 33 -1.05 7.16 8.36
C LYS A 33 -2.39 7.90 8.18
N THR A 34 -3.47 7.15 7.98
CA THR A 34 -4.82 7.72 7.75
C THR A 34 -5.65 7.87 9.01
N GLY A 35 -5.16 7.40 10.16
CA GLY A 35 -5.91 7.35 11.42
C GLY A 35 -7.14 6.44 11.36
N ARG A 36 -7.20 5.50 10.42
CA ARG A 36 -8.33 4.58 10.22
C ARG A 36 -8.00 3.18 10.71
N SER A 37 -9.03 2.39 10.98
CA SER A 37 -8.85 0.99 11.35
C SER A 37 -8.37 0.14 10.16
N ALA A 38 -7.67 -0.96 10.46
CA ALA A 38 -7.24 -1.93 9.45
C ALA A 38 -8.40 -2.51 8.64
N SER A 39 -9.58 -2.65 9.24
CA SER A 39 -10.79 -3.09 8.55
C SER A 39 -11.29 -2.04 7.55
N ALA A 40 -11.22 -0.75 7.89
CA ALA A 40 -11.55 0.34 6.99
C ALA A 40 -10.58 0.39 5.79
N VAL A 41 -9.28 0.22 6.03
CA VAL A 41 -8.26 0.12 4.97
C VAL A 41 -8.56 -1.06 4.04
N LYS A 42 -8.82 -2.25 4.57
CA LYS A 42 -9.17 -3.43 3.76
C LYS A 42 -10.44 -3.20 2.92
N LYS A 43 -11.46 -2.55 3.49
CA LYS A 43 -12.69 -2.16 2.76
C LYS A 43 -12.40 -1.15 1.66
N ALA A 44 -11.58 -0.13 1.93
CA ALA A 44 -11.17 0.84 0.93
C ALA A 44 -10.41 0.17 -0.22
N VAL A 45 -9.41 -0.66 0.07
CA VAL A 45 -8.66 -1.42 -0.95
C VAL A 45 -9.59 -2.31 -1.79
N LYS A 46 -10.60 -2.94 -1.19
CA LYS A 46 -11.61 -3.73 -1.94
C LYS A 46 -12.46 -2.85 -2.87
N LYS A 47 -12.77 -1.62 -2.49
CA LYS A 47 -13.65 -0.71 -3.24
C LYS A 47 -12.93 0.10 -4.32
N VAL A 48 -11.74 0.61 -4.03
CA VAL A 48 -10.99 1.50 -4.94
C VAL A 48 -9.75 0.84 -5.57
N GLY A 49 -9.49 -0.42 -5.23
CA GLY A 49 -8.31 -1.15 -5.66
C GLY A 49 -7.09 -0.89 -4.78
N ASN A 50 -5.96 -1.50 -5.14
CA ASN A 50 -4.72 -1.45 -4.37
C ASN A 50 -3.90 -0.16 -4.54
N SER A 51 -4.37 0.84 -5.28
CA SER A 51 -3.62 2.09 -5.44
C SER A 51 -3.61 2.88 -4.14
N ARG A 52 -2.41 3.13 -3.58
CA ARG A 52 -2.22 3.89 -2.34
C ARG A 52 -2.91 5.25 -2.39
N LYS A 53 -2.69 6.01 -3.48
CA LYS A 53 -3.32 7.33 -3.68
C LYS A 53 -4.85 7.27 -3.62
N ARG A 54 -5.47 6.23 -4.18
CA ARG A 54 -6.94 6.07 -4.16
C ARG A 54 -7.44 5.67 -2.77
N VAL A 55 -6.71 4.78 -2.10
CA VAL A 55 -7.01 4.31 -0.74
C VAL A 55 -6.91 5.48 0.23
N GLU A 56 -5.81 6.22 0.19
CA GLU A 56 -5.60 7.43 0.98
C GLU A 56 -6.66 8.48 0.69
N LYS A 57 -7.00 8.76 -0.58
CA LYS A 57 -8.09 9.71 -0.92
C LYS A 57 -9.46 9.27 -0.36
N ARG A 58 -9.70 7.95 -0.23
CA ARG A 58 -10.96 7.42 0.30
C ARG A 58 -11.01 7.41 1.82
N LEU A 59 -9.86 7.25 2.48
CA LEU A 59 -9.72 7.16 3.94
C LEU A 59 -9.41 8.53 4.58
N GLY A 60 -8.73 9.39 3.83
CA GLY A 60 -8.45 10.77 4.13
C GLY A 60 -9.74 11.56 4.20
N ARG A 61 -9.80 12.39 5.24
CA ARG A 61 -10.82 13.41 5.41
C ARG A 61 -10.34 14.68 4.75
#